data_AF-A0AAD3G622-F1
#
_entry.id   AF-A0AAD3G622-F1
#
_cell.length_a   1.000
_cell.length_b   1.000
_cell.length_c   1.000
_cell.angle_alpha   90.00
_cell.angle_beta   90.00
_cell.angle_gamma   90.00
#
_symmetry.space_group_name_H-M   'P 1'
#
loop_
_entity.id
_entity.type
_entity.pdbx_description
1 polymer ?
#
loop_
_entity_poly.entity_id
_entity_poly.type
_entity_poly.pdbx_seq_one_letter_code
_entity_poly.pdbx_strand_id
1 'polypeptide(L)'
;MLQKNQRKALLLSSLGGMLEFYDFIIYALLASYISKLFFPIQSAITSLLIAFSAYAVGYLARPFGGIIFGHFGDKYGRKKLLQSLF
;
A
#
# COMPACT_ATOMS: atom_id res chain seq x y z
N MET A 1 -17.09 -22.03 16.65
CA MET A 1 -17.77 -20.72 16.48
C MET A 1 -16.80 -19.61 16.80
N LEU A 2 -16.49 -18.69 15.86
CA LEU A 2 -15.57 -17.57 16.09
C LEU A 2 -16.13 -16.60 17.15
N GLN A 3 -15.31 -16.24 18.15
CA GLN A 3 -15.67 -15.25 19.18
C GLN A 3 -15.90 -13.85 18.57
N LYS A 4 -16.75 -13.03 19.20
CA LYS A 4 -17.11 -11.66 18.74
C LYS A 4 -15.88 -10.78 18.44
N ASN A 5 -14.83 -10.88 19.26
CA ASN A 5 -13.57 -10.14 19.05
C ASN A 5 -12.77 -10.61 17.83
N GLN A 6 -12.79 -11.91 17.51
CA GLN A 6 -12.10 -12.43 16.33
C GLN A 6 -12.80 -12.02 15.03
N ARG A 7 -14.13 -11.94 15.02
CA ARG A 7 -14.88 -11.39 13.88
C ARG A 7 -14.55 -9.92 13.64
N LYS A 8 -14.44 -9.12 14.72
CA LYS A 8 -14.04 -7.71 14.61
C LYS A 8 -12.61 -7.55 14.08
N ALA A 9 -11.67 -8.37 14.58
CA ALA A 9 -10.28 -8.36 14.11
C ALA A 9 -10.16 -8.76 12.63
N LEU A 10 -10.90 -9.80 12.21
CA LEU A 10 -10.97 -10.21 10.80
C LEU A 10 -11.50 -9.08 9.92
N LEU A 11 -12.62 -8.44 10.31
CA LEU A 11 -13.18 -7.31 9.56
C LEU A 11 -12.20 -6.14 9.46
N LEU A 12 -11.54 -5.77 10.55
CA LEU A 12 -10.54 -4.69 10.55
C LEU A 12 -9.35 -5.01 9.63
N SER A 13 -8.86 -6.25 9.67
CA SER A 13 -7.77 -6.70 8.79
C SER A 13 -8.19 -6.68 7.32
N SER A 14 -9.40 -7.14 7.01
CA SER A 14 -9.91 -7.14 5.64
C SER A 14 -10.17 -5.75 5.10
N LEU A 15 -10.68 -4.83 5.93
CA LEU A 15 -10.90 -3.43 5.54
C LEU A 15 -9.57 -2.71 5.27
N GLY A 16 -8.54 -2.96 6.08
CA GLY A 16 -7.19 -2.44 5.82
C GLY A 16 -6.66 -2.91 4.46
N GLY A 17 -6.78 -4.20 4.15
CA GLY A 17 -6.40 -4.73 2.85
C GLY A 17 -7.21 -4.13 1.70
N MET A 18 -8.51 -3.90 1.89
CA MET A 18 -9.36 -3.29 0.87
C MET A 18 -8.96 -1.83 0.57
N LEU A 19 -8.63 -1.04 1.59
CA LEU A 19 -8.13 0.33 1.42
C LEU A 19 -6.81 0.36 0.63
N GLU A 20 -5.89 -0.54 0.96
CA GLU A 20 -4.64 -0.66 0.21
C GLU A 20 -4.86 -1.01 -1.27
N PHE A 21 -5.84 -1.87 -1.58
CA PHE A 21 -6.21 -2.19 -2.97
C PHE A 21 -6.87 -1.01 -3.67
N TYR A 22 -7.72 -0.27 -2.95
CA TYR A 22 -8.40 0.92 -3.48
C TYR A 22 -7.39 1.97 -3.97
N ASP A 23 -6.40 2.31 -3.15
CA ASP A 23 -5.37 3.30 -3.50
C ASP A 23 -4.59 2.90 -4.76
N PHE A 24 -4.25 1.62 -4.90
CA PHE A 24 -3.54 1.12 -6.08
C PHE A 24 -4.37 1.16 -7.36
N ILE A 25 -5.64 0.77 -7.28
CA ILE A 25 -6.54 0.80 -8.42
C ILE A 25 -6.71 2.25 -8.88
N ILE A 26 -6.95 3.18 -7.95
CA ILE A 26 -7.11 4.59 -8.28
C ILE A 26 -5.84 5.18 -8.89
N TYR A 27 -4.67 4.88 -8.35
CA TYR A 27 -3.42 5.34 -8.94
C TYR A 27 -3.27 4.86 -10.38
N ALA A 28 -3.52 3.57 -10.64
CA ALA A 28 -3.42 3.00 -11.99
C ALA A 28 -4.42 3.65 -12.96
N LEU A 29 -5.66 3.89 -12.53
CA LEU A 29 -6.68 4.58 -13.33
C LEU A 29 -6.30 6.03 -13.63
N LEU A 30 -5.70 6.72 -12.67
CA LEU A 30 -5.30 8.12 -12.79
C LEU A 30 -3.87 8.30 -13.31
N ALA A 31 -3.15 7.23 -13.66
CA ALA A 31 -1.73 7.29 -14.04
C ALA A 31 -1.47 8.26 -15.21
N SER A 32 -2.39 8.35 -16.17
CA SER A 32 -2.36 9.30 -17.29
C SER A 32 -2.46 10.77 -16.86
N TYR A 33 -3.24 11.05 -15.81
CA TYR A 33 -3.37 12.39 -15.25
C TYR A 33 -2.16 12.74 -14.38
N ILE A 34 -1.74 11.78 -13.54
CA ILE A 34 -0.57 11.92 -12.67
C ILE A 34 0.70 12.16 -13.51
N SER A 35 0.87 11.44 -14.63
CA SER A 35 2.03 11.61 -15.49
C SER A 35 2.14 13.03 -16.04
N LYS A 36 1.05 13.58 -16.56
CA LYS A 36 1.04 14.95 -17.12
C LYS A 36 1.25 16.04 -16.07
N LEU A 37 0.73 15.84 -14.86
CA LEU A 37 0.76 16.85 -13.81
C LEU A 37 2.08 16.85 -13.03
N PHE A 38 2.62 15.66 -12.71
CA PHE A 38 3.81 15.52 -11.89
C PHE A 38 5.10 15.28 -12.69
N PHE A 39 4.99 14.76 -13.91
CA PHE A 39 6.13 14.45 -14.79
C PHE A 39 5.96 15.06 -16.19
N PRO A 40 5.89 16.40 -16.32
CA PRO A 40 5.71 17.06 -17.61
C PRO A 40 7.00 16.94 -18.45
N ILE A 41 7.06 15.91 -19.30
CA ILE A 41 8.19 15.63 -20.20
C ILE A 41 7.71 15.81 -21.64
N GLN A 42 8.63 16.21 -22.53
CA GLN A 42 8.35 16.45 -23.95
C GLN A 42 7.76 15.21 -24.67
N SER A 43 8.09 14.00 -24.21
CA SER A 43 7.50 12.75 -24.69
C SER A 43 6.41 12.27 -23.72
N ALA A 44 5.18 12.18 -24.22
CA ALA A 44 4.03 11.67 -23.47
C ALA A 44 4.24 10.21 -23.00
N ILE A 45 4.95 9.40 -23.79
CA ILE A 45 5.25 8.00 -23.47
C ILE A 45 6.20 7.93 -22.27
N THR A 46 7.26 8.76 -22.26
CA THR A 46 8.25 8.77 -21.19
C THR A 46 7.66 9.25 -19.87
N SER A 47 6.81 10.27 -19.92
CA SER A 47 6.06 10.77 -18.76
C SER A 47 5.19 9.67 -18.13
N LEU A 48 4.44 8.94 -18.95
CA LEU A 48 3.60 7.83 -18.48
C LEU A 48 4.45 6.68 -17.90
N LEU A 49 5.58 6.35 -18.53
CA LEU A 49 6.49 5.32 -18.06
C LEU A 49 7.05 5.65 -16.67
N ILE A 50 7.37 6.92 -16.40
CA ILE A 50 7.85 7.34 -15.07
C ILE A 50 6.72 7.26 -14.03
N ALA A 51 5.49 7.66 -14.37
CA ALA A 51 4.36 7.52 -13.46
C ALA A 51 4.08 6.04 -13.09
N PHE A 52 4.18 5.12 -14.06
CA PHE A 52 4.09 3.67 -13.80
C PHE A 52 5.31 3.12 -13.06
N SER A 53 6.49 3.69 -13.27
CA SER A 53 7.69 3.31 -12.52
C SER A 53 7.56 3.69 -11.04
N ALA A 54 7.02 4.88 -10.74
CA ALA A 54 6.68 5.28 -9.37
C ALA A 54 5.64 4.34 -8.74
N TYR A 55 4.62 3.92 -9.50
CA TYR A 55 3.68 2.88 -9.07
C TYR A 55 4.37 1.56 -8.75
N ALA A 56 5.26 1.09 -9.63
CA ALA A 56 5.99 -0.16 -9.45
C ALA A 56 6.91 -0.13 -8.22
N VAL A 57 7.62 0.99 -7.99
CA VAL A 57 8.45 1.18 -6.79
C VAL A 57 7.59 1.17 -5.53
N GLY A 58 6.45 1.87 -5.52
CA GLY A 58 5.49 1.85 -4.42
C GLY A 58 4.92 0.45 -4.15
N TYR A 59 4.71 -0.34 -5.20
CA TYR A 59 4.31 -1.74 -5.07
C TYR A 59 5.39 -2.61 -4.43
N LEU A 60 6.66 -2.45 -4.85
CA LEU A 60 7.80 -3.17 -4.27
C LEU A 60 8.12 -2.73 -2.84
N ALA A 61 7.75 -1.51 -2.44
CA ALA A 61 7.88 -1.07 -1.06
C ALA A 61 7.02 -1.90 -0.09
N ARG A 62 5.92 -2.53 -0.54
CA ARG A 62 5.04 -3.36 0.30
C ARG A 62 5.70 -4.62 0.86
N PRO A 63 6.28 -5.53 0.06
CA PRO A 63 7.01 -6.68 0.61
C PRO A 63 8.18 -6.24 1.47
N PHE A 64 8.84 -5.13 1.13
CA PHE A 64 9.93 -4.58 1.92
C PHE A 64 9.45 -4.13 3.31
N GLY A 65 8.34 -3.38 3.35
CA GLY A 65 7.67 -3.01 4.59
C GLY A 65 7.22 -4.22 5.38
N GLY A 66 6.61 -5.22 4.74
CA GLY A 66 6.17 -6.46 5.38
C GLY A 66 7.31 -7.25 6.02
N ILE A 67 8.47 -7.32 5.37
CA ILE A 67 9.67 -7.97 5.92
C ILE A 67 10.18 -7.22 7.15
N ILE A 68 10.29 -5.88 7.06
CA ILE A 68 10.76 -5.04 8.16
C ILE A 68 9.76 -5.12 9.32
N PHE A 69 8.51 -4.71 9.11
CA PHE A 69 7.48 -4.70 10.15
C PHE A 69 7.14 -6.10 10.67
N GLY A 70 7.30 -7.15 9.84
CA GLY A 70 7.19 -8.54 10.27
C GLY A 70 8.32 -8.96 11.21
N HIS A 71 9.57 -8.64 10.86
CA HIS A 71 10.73 -8.94 11.70
C HIS A 71 10.68 -8.20 13.04
N PHE A 72 10.36 -6.90 13.01
CA PHE A 72 10.13 -6.13 14.23
C PHE A 72 8.88 -6.65 14.99
N GLY A 73 7.85 -7.11 14.27
CA GLY A 73 6.62 -7.73 14.77
C GLY A 73 6.85 -8.93 15.66
N ASP A 74 7.75 -9.80 15.20
CA ASP A 74 8.10 -11.04 15.90
C ASP A 74 9.07 -10.78 17.06
N LYS A 75 9.94 -9.76 16.96
CA LYS A 75 10.91 -9.41 18.01
C LYS A 75 10.33 -8.59 19.17
N TYR A 76 9.39 -7.66 18.91
CA TYR A 76 8.87 -6.71 19.91
C TYR A 76 7.40 -6.96 20.31
N GLY A 77 6.77 -7.98 19.72
CA GLY A 77 5.39 -8.39 20.00
C GLY A 77 4.35 -7.67 19.15
N ARG A 78 3.54 -8.44 18.41
CA ARG A 78 2.53 -7.96 17.43
C ARG A 78 1.58 -6.87 17.94
N LYS A 79 1.28 -6.80 19.24
CA LYS A 79 0.39 -5.79 19.84
C LYS A 79 1.01 -4.39 19.93
N LYS A 80 2.33 -4.27 20.15
CA LYS A 80 2.99 -2.96 20.32
C LYS A 80 3.21 -2.25 18.98
N LEU A 81 3.49 -3.01 17.92
CA LEU A 81 3.64 -2.44 16.57
C LEU A 81 2.32 -1.96 15.98
N LEU A 82 1.23 -2.69 16.22
CA LEU A 82 -0.11 -2.27 15.79
C LEU A 82 -0.57 -0.98 16.50
N GLN A 83 -0.05 -0.65 17.70
CA GLN A 83 -0.37 0.58 18.43
C GLN A 83 0.57 1.75 18.13
N SER A 84 1.76 1.51 17.58
CA SER A 84 2.70 2.55 17.16
C SER A 84 2.39 3.11 15.77
N LEU A 85 1.52 2.44 15.01
CA LEU A 85 1.13 2.78 13.64
C LEU A 85 -0.22 3.52 13.55
N PHE A 86 -0.86 3.83 14.68
CA PHE A 86 -2.02 4.71 14.82
C PHE A 86 -1.67 5.88 15.74
#